data_AF-A0A352LQY3-F1
#
_entry.id   AF-A0A352LQY3-F1
#
_cell.length_a   1.000
_cell.length_b   1.000
_cell.length_c   1.000
_cell.angle_alpha   90.00
_cell.angle_beta   90.00
_cell.angle_gamma   90.00
#
_symmetry.space_group_name_H-M   'P 1'
#
loop_
_entity.id
_entity.type
_entity.pdbx_description
1 polymer ?
#
loop_
_entity_poly.entity_id
_entity_poly.type
_entity_poly.pdbx_seq_one_letter_code
_entity_poly.pdbx_strand_id
1 'polypeptide(L)'
;MPNLTKSLKYLLAVNIAGILLFTYLFLARENYEFIIYIAVIVFFLLLILFSHERVNYPEGILWGLTAWSFLHMAGGGLYWQGTKFYELMLFPIVGEPYNIFKYDQFVHIVGFWVATLLAYYLIKPLMRDDSVKKFSFGLIIVMAGLGFGALNEIVEFGATVVIPETGVGGYTNTALDLVSDLVGAIGAMVYLRVRSIK
;
A
#
# COMPACT_ATOMS: atom_id res chain seq x y z
N MET A 1 7.41 8.70 -25.01
CA MET A 1 7.10 8.85 -23.57
C MET A 1 5.81 9.62 -23.46
N PRO A 2 4.88 9.22 -22.58
CA PRO A 2 3.60 9.91 -22.41
C PRO A 2 3.81 11.39 -22.09
N ASN A 3 2.89 12.26 -22.51
CA ASN A 3 2.95 13.70 -22.22
C ASN A 3 2.60 13.92 -20.73
N LEU A 4 3.59 13.76 -19.86
CA LEU A 4 3.40 13.86 -18.40
C LEU A 4 3.03 15.30 -18.00
N THR A 5 1.97 15.44 -17.21
CA THR A 5 1.62 16.71 -16.56
C THR A 5 2.76 17.18 -15.65
N LYS A 6 2.80 18.48 -15.34
CA LYS A 6 3.80 19.04 -14.41
C LYS A 6 3.77 18.34 -13.05
N SER A 7 2.57 18.05 -12.53
CA SER A 7 2.37 17.32 -11.28
C SER A 7 2.97 15.91 -11.33
N LEU A 8 2.71 15.17 -12.41
CA LEU A 8 3.22 13.81 -12.58
C LEU A 8 4.76 13.76 -12.70
N LYS A 9 5.38 14.78 -13.30
CA LYS A 9 6.85 14.92 -13.32
C LYS A 9 7.43 15.11 -11.92
N TYR A 10 6.80 15.92 -11.07
CA TYR A 10 7.25 16.08 -9.68
C TYR A 10 7.09 14.79 -8.88
N LEU A 11 5.94 14.11 -9.03
CA LEU A 11 5.70 12.84 -8.38
C LEU A 11 6.75 11.80 -8.77
N LEU A 12 7.09 11.72 -10.06
CA LEU A 12 8.13 10.82 -10.55
C LEU A 12 9.50 11.17 -9.96
N ALA A 13 9.85 12.46 -9.92
CA ALA A 13 11.11 12.91 -9.31
C ALA A 13 11.20 12.54 -7.83
N VAL A 14 10.10 12.71 -7.07
CA VAL A 14 10.03 12.31 -5.65
C VAL A 14 10.21 10.80 -5.50
N ASN A 15 9.49 9.99 -6.30
CA ASN A 15 9.63 8.53 -6.24
C ASN A 15 11.04 8.07 -6.60
N ILE A 16 11.64 8.63 -7.66
CA ILE A 16 13.01 8.30 -8.05
C ILE A 16 13.99 8.65 -6.93
N ALA A 17 13.88 9.85 -6.34
CA ALA A 17 14.75 10.27 -5.24
C ALA A 17 14.60 9.35 -4.02
N GLY A 18 13.36 9.00 -3.66
CA GLY A 18 13.08 8.06 -2.57
C GLY A 18 13.64 6.66 -2.83
N ILE A 19 13.39 6.11 -4.02
CA ILE A 19 13.90 4.80 -4.42
C ILE A 19 15.43 4.78 -4.35
N LEU A 20 16.12 5.79 -4.91
CA LEU A 20 17.58 5.87 -4.85
C LEU A 20 18.10 5.96 -3.41
N LEU A 21 17.48 6.80 -2.59
CA LEU A 21 17.85 6.96 -1.18
C LEU A 21 17.72 5.65 -0.40
N PHE A 22 16.57 4.99 -0.50
CA PHE A 22 16.32 3.74 0.23
C PHE A 22 17.10 2.57 -0.37
N THR A 23 17.35 2.55 -1.67
CA THR A 23 18.24 1.56 -2.30
C THR A 23 19.64 1.66 -1.71
N TYR A 24 20.19 2.87 -1.64
CA TYR A 24 21.49 3.11 -1.01
C TYR A 24 21.47 2.67 0.46
N LEU A 25 20.43 3.05 1.22
CA LEU A 25 20.30 2.70 2.63
C LEU A 25 20.25 1.19 2.88
N PHE A 26 19.50 0.44 2.07
CA PHE A 26 19.38 -1.01 2.20
C PHE A 26 20.63 -1.74 1.78
N LEU A 27 21.29 -1.32 0.69
CA LEU A 27 22.58 -1.89 0.27
C LEU A 27 23.66 -1.63 1.33
N ALA A 28 23.73 -0.43 1.90
CA ALA A 28 24.68 -0.08 2.94
C ALA A 28 24.48 -0.87 4.26
N ARG A 29 23.32 -1.51 4.43
CA ARG A 29 22.97 -2.33 5.60
C ARG A 29 22.77 -3.80 5.27
N GLU A 30 23.12 -4.21 4.05
CA GLU A 30 22.96 -5.58 3.56
C GLU A 30 21.53 -6.13 3.74
N ASN A 31 20.53 -5.25 3.66
CA ASN A 31 19.12 -5.60 3.82
C ASN A 31 18.51 -6.03 2.47
N TYR A 32 18.86 -7.24 2.03
CA TYR A 32 18.44 -7.77 0.72
C TYR A 32 16.93 -8.01 0.61
N GLU A 33 16.25 -8.29 1.71
CA GLU A 33 14.79 -8.39 1.78
C GLU A 33 14.13 -7.13 1.24
N PHE A 34 14.57 -5.97 1.70
CA PHE A 34 14.01 -4.70 1.26
C PHE A 34 14.46 -4.25 -0.13
N ILE A 35 15.52 -4.83 -0.70
CA ILE A 35 15.85 -4.65 -2.11
C ILE A 35 14.80 -5.33 -3.01
N ILE A 36 14.28 -6.50 -2.62
CA ILE A 36 13.17 -7.15 -3.35
C ILE A 36 11.94 -6.25 -3.31
N TYR A 37 11.59 -5.69 -2.15
CA TYR A 37 10.46 -4.76 -2.04
C TYR A 37 10.63 -3.49 -2.87
N ILE A 38 11.87 -2.96 -3.00
CA ILE A 38 12.13 -1.87 -3.95
C ILE A 38 11.84 -2.30 -5.39
N ALA A 39 12.23 -3.51 -5.80
CA ALA A 39 11.93 -4.01 -7.15
C ALA A 39 10.42 -4.09 -7.40
N VAL A 40 9.64 -4.50 -6.40
CA VAL A 40 8.17 -4.51 -6.45
C VAL A 40 7.61 -3.09 -6.59
N ILE A 41 8.11 -2.12 -5.81
CA ILE A 41 7.71 -0.71 -5.91
C ILE A 41 8.02 -0.16 -7.31
N VAL A 42 9.20 -0.44 -7.86
CA VAL A 42 9.58 -0.04 -9.23
C VAL A 42 8.64 -0.67 -10.26
N PHE A 43 8.32 -1.96 -10.11
CA PHE A 43 7.37 -2.65 -10.99
C PHE A 43 6.00 -1.96 -10.99
N PHE A 44 5.43 -1.66 -9.82
CA PHE A 44 4.14 -0.97 -9.75
C PHE A 44 4.19 0.47 -10.23
N LEU A 45 5.29 1.21 -9.97
CA LEU A 45 5.51 2.55 -10.51
C LEU A 45 5.49 2.51 -12.05
N LEU A 46 6.19 1.57 -12.66
CA LEU A 46 6.18 1.38 -14.12
C LEU A 46 4.79 1.01 -14.62
N LEU A 47 4.10 0.07 -13.95
CA LEU A 47 2.73 -0.32 -14.30
C LEU A 47 1.80 0.88 -14.33
N ILE A 48 1.86 1.74 -13.31
CA ILE A 48 1.06 2.97 -13.22
C ILE A 48 1.43 3.94 -14.34
N LEU A 49 2.72 4.18 -14.60
CA LEU A 49 3.16 5.09 -15.66
C LEU A 49 2.67 4.63 -17.05
N PHE A 50 2.75 3.32 -17.34
CA PHE A 50 2.32 2.78 -18.63
C PHE A 50 0.80 2.72 -18.80
N SER A 51 0.06 2.62 -17.70
CA SER A 51 -1.41 2.57 -17.72
C SER A 51 -2.06 3.95 -17.51
N HIS A 52 -1.29 4.97 -17.14
CA HIS A 52 -1.82 6.29 -16.77
C HIS A 52 -2.68 6.94 -17.86
N GLU A 53 -2.26 6.89 -19.13
CA GLU A 53 -3.06 7.48 -20.22
C GLU A 53 -4.39 6.75 -20.45
N ARG A 54 -4.46 5.46 -20.10
CA ARG A 54 -5.68 4.66 -20.26
C ARG A 54 -6.62 4.79 -19.06
N VAL A 55 -6.06 4.80 -17.85
CA VAL A 55 -6.83 4.80 -16.60
C VAL A 55 -7.12 6.21 -16.11
N ASN A 56 -6.28 7.18 -16.45
CA ASN A 56 -6.34 8.56 -15.98
C ASN A 56 -6.42 8.65 -14.44
N TYR A 57 -5.42 8.08 -13.77
CA TYR A 57 -5.37 8.02 -12.31
C TYR A 57 -5.45 9.43 -11.69
N PRO A 58 -6.37 9.66 -10.73
CA PRO A 58 -6.43 10.93 -10.02
C PRO A 58 -5.13 11.22 -9.28
N GLU A 59 -4.64 12.46 -9.34
CA GLU A 59 -3.36 12.85 -8.72
C GLU A 59 -3.31 12.53 -7.22
N GLY A 60 -4.42 12.72 -6.49
CA GLY A 60 -4.49 12.39 -5.07
C GLY A 60 -4.24 10.91 -4.76
N ILE A 61 -4.63 10.00 -5.67
CA ILE A 61 -4.35 8.57 -5.52
C ILE A 61 -2.87 8.29 -5.77
N LEU A 62 -2.27 8.92 -6.78
CA LEU A 62 -0.85 8.76 -7.07
C LEU A 62 0.04 9.24 -5.90
N TRP A 63 -0.31 10.38 -5.30
CA TRP A 63 0.36 10.87 -4.09
C TRP A 63 0.13 9.94 -2.88
N GLY A 64 -1.07 9.37 -2.74
CA GLY A 64 -1.35 8.35 -1.73
C GLY A 64 -0.48 7.10 -1.90
N LEU A 65 -0.33 6.61 -3.13
CA LEU A 65 0.53 5.45 -3.44
C LEU A 65 2.02 5.78 -3.20
N THR A 66 2.42 7.02 -3.49
CA THR A 66 3.76 7.52 -3.15
C THR A 66 3.97 7.57 -1.64
N ALA A 67 3.01 8.09 -0.87
CA ALA A 67 3.12 8.10 0.58
C ALA A 67 3.22 6.67 1.14
N TRP A 68 2.41 5.75 0.63
CA TRP A 68 2.46 4.34 1.01
C TRP A 68 3.82 3.70 0.70
N SER A 69 4.39 3.93 -0.49
CA SER A 69 5.71 3.38 -0.83
C SER A 69 6.82 3.89 0.09
N PHE A 70 6.79 5.17 0.48
CA PHE A 70 7.74 5.74 1.42
C PHE A 70 7.57 5.20 2.84
N LEU A 71 6.32 5.04 3.31
CA LEU A 71 6.04 4.40 4.60
C LEU A 71 6.57 2.96 4.63
N HIS A 72 6.35 2.20 3.55
CA HIS A 72 6.84 0.83 3.44
C HIS A 72 8.36 0.75 3.46
N MET A 73 9.05 1.59 2.67
CA MET A 73 10.51 1.65 2.68
C MET A 73 11.06 2.14 4.03
N ALA A 74 10.38 3.07 4.69
CA ALA A 74 10.73 3.50 6.05
C ALA A 74 10.56 2.36 7.07
N GLY A 75 9.52 1.53 6.93
CA GLY A 75 9.24 0.37 7.78
C GLY A 75 10.42 -0.60 7.88
N GLY A 76 11.04 -0.95 6.76
CA GLY A 76 12.23 -1.80 6.74
C GLY A 76 13.56 -1.07 6.89
N GLY A 77 13.58 0.23 6.59
CA GLY A 77 14.79 1.02 6.43
C GLY A 77 15.16 1.88 7.61
N LEU A 78 14.22 2.19 8.51
CA LEU A 78 14.47 3.05 9.66
C LEU A 78 14.37 2.26 10.96
N TYR A 79 15.10 2.76 11.96
CA TYR A 79 15.20 2.16 13.28
C TYR A 79 15.00 3.24 14.32
N TRP A 80 14.32 2.90 15.40
CA TRP A 80 14.16 3.75 16.57
C TRP A 80 14.66 2.99 17.79
N GLN A 81 15.70 3.52 18.45
CA GLN A 81 16.34 2.90 19.62
C GLN A 81 16.74 1.42 19.40
N GLY A 82 17.15 1.08 18.18
CA GLY A 82 17.55 -0.28 17.80
C GLY A 82 16.40 -1.18 17.31
N THR A 83 15.15 -0.76 17.44
CA THR A 83 13.99 -1.50 16.92
C THR A 83 13.66 -1.04 15.50
N LYS A 84 13.50 -2.00 14.57
CA LYS A 84 13.11 -1.74 13.18
C LYS A 84 11.70 -1.14 13.16
N PHE A 85 11.44 -0.19 12.26
CA PHE A 85 10.14 0.49 12.23
C PHE A 85 8.97 -0.48 12.16
N TYR A 86 9.01 -1.51 11.32
CA TYR A 86 7.93 -2.52 11.27
C TYR A 86 7.65 -3.26 12.58
N GLU A 87 8.63 -3.34 13.47
CA GLU A 87 8.49 -3.96 14.79
C GLU A 87 8.05 -2.96 15.86
N LEU A 88 8.04 -1.65 15.56
CA LEU A 88 7.66 -0.62 16.52
C LEU A 88 6.18 -0.72 16.86
N MET A 89 5.92 -0.97 18.15
CA MET A 89 4.60 -0.86 18.73
C MET A 89 4.14 0.60 18.75
N LEU A 90 3.10 0.94 17.99
CA LEU A 90 2.57 2.31 17.99
C LEU A 90 1.61 2.54 19.16
N PHE A 91 0.66 1.62 19.34
CA PHE A 91 -0.29 1.68 20.44
C PHE A 91 -0.75 0.26 20.83
N PRO A 92 -0.50 -0.21 22.06
CA PRO A 92 -0.78 -1.59 22.45
C PRO A 92 -2.27 -1.86 22.65
N ILE A 93 -3.02 -2.11 21.56
CA ILE A 93 -4.44 -2.48 21.63
C ILE A 93 -4.60 -3.85 22.29
N VAL A 94 -3.76 -4.81 21.90
CA VAL A 94 -3.63 -6.13 22.50
C VAL A 94 -2.14 -6.44 22.61
N GLY A 95 -1.68 -6.88 23.78
CA GLY A 95 -0.29 -7.27 24.01
C GLY A 95 0.03 -8.67 23.48
N GLU A 96 1.07 -9.28 24.06
CA GLU A 96 1.47 -10.65 23.75
C GLU A 96 0.31 -11.66 23.89
N PRO A 97 0.19 -12.65 22.97
CA PRO A 97 1.11 -12.99 21.89
C PRO A 97 0.86 -12.25 20.55
N TYR A 98 -0.09 -11.30 20.52
CA TYR A 98 -0.59 -10.74 19.26
C TYR A 98 0.01 -9.38 18.89
N ASN A 99 0.39 -8.56 19.88
CA ASN A 99 1.06 -7.26 19.69
C ASN A 99 0.38 -6.39 18.62
N ILE A 100 -0.92 -6.14 18.80
CA ILE A 100 -1.75 -5.52 17.77
C ILE A 100 -1.52 -4.02 17.71
N PHE A 101 -1.23 -3.55 16.49
CA PHE A 101 -1.03 -2.16 16.07
C PHE A 101 0.43 -1.68 16.16
N LYS A 102 1.31 -2.46 15.54
CA LYS A 102 2.66 -2.02 15.17
C LYS A 102 2.59 -1.04 14.01
N TYR A 103 3.73 -0.46 13.67
CA TYR A 103 3.90 0.36 12.48
C TYR A 103 3.42 -0.36 11.22
N ASP A 104 3.68 -1.67 11.13
CA ASP A 104 3.25 -2.54 10.04
C ASP A 104 1.75 -2.44 9.74
N GLN A 105 0.91 -2.70 10.75
CA GLN A 105 -0.54 -2.59 10.63
C GLN A 105 -1.00 -1.17 10.25
N PHE A 106 -0.29 -0.13 10.70
CA PHE A 106 -0.57 1.24 10.26
C PHE A 106 -0.26 1.46 8.77
N VAL A 107 0.86 0.94 8.28
CA VAL A 107 1.22 0.99 6.85
C VAL A 107 0.17 0.27 6.01
N HIS A 108 -0.33 -0.89 6.47
CA HIS A 108 -1.43 -1.62 5.85
C HIS A 108 -2.72 -0.78 5.80
N ILE A 109 -3.14 -0.20 6.94
CA ILE A 109 -4.33 0.67 6.96
C ILE A 109 -4.22 1.81 5.93
N VAL A 110 -3.08 2.49 5.87
CA VAL A 110 -2.86 3.59 4.91
C VAL A 110 -2.82 3.08 3.48
N GLY A 111 -2.10 2.00 3.24
CA GLY A 111 -1.94 1.40 1.92
C GLY A 111 -3.26 0.94 1.32
N PHE A 112 -4.03 0.17 2.08
CA PHE A 112 -5.28 -0.40 1.61
C PHE A 112 -6.45 0.56 1.67
N TRP A 113 -6.35 1.66 2.44
CA TRP A 113 -7.18 2.83 2.19
C TRP A 113 -6.97 3.34 0.76
N VAL A 114 -5.73 3.61 0.35
CA VAL A 114 -5.42 4.16 -0.97
C VAL A 114 -5.75 3.14 -2.09
N ALA A 115 -5.40 1.86 -1.90
CA ALA A 115 -5.70 0.81 -2.86
C ALA A 115 -7.21 0.59 -3.06
N THR A 116 -8.00 0.74 -1.99
CA THR A 116 -9.47 0.67 -2.09
C THR A 116 -10.04 1.86 -2.86
N LEU A 117 -9.51 3.07 -2.64
CA LEU A 117 -9.89 4.22 -3.44
C LEU A 117 -9.49 4.04 -4.91
N LEU A 118 -8.31 3.49 -5.17
CA LEU A 118 -7.87 3.11 -6.51
C LEU A 118 -8.86 2.12 -7.16
N ALA A 119 -9.28 1.08 -6.44
CA ALA A 119 -10.29 0.12 -6.90
C ALA A 119 -11.60 0.82 -7.32
N TYR A 120 -12.07 1.78 -6.52
CA TYR A 120 -13.24 2.59 -6.86
C TYR A 120 -13.05 3.35 -8.18
N TYR A 121 -11.91 4.00 -8.40
CA TYR A 121 -11.64 4.74 -9.64
C TYR A 121 -11.47 3.82 -10.86
N LEU A 122 -11.00 2.60 -10.67
CA LEU A 122 -10.91 1.60 -11.74
C LEU A 122 -12.27 1.05 -12.14
N ILE A 123 -13.14 0.78 -11.15
CA ILE A 123 -14.40 0.06 -11.36
C ILE A 123 -15.54 1.02 -11.72
N LYS A 124 -15.60 2.22 -11.11
CA LYS A 124 -16.71 3.16 -11.31
C LYS A 124 -16.97 3.50 -12.79
N PRO A 125 -15.96 3.78 -13.64
CA PRO A 125 -16.19 4.07 -15.05
C PRO A 125 -16.78 2.89 -15.85
N LEU A 126 -16.68 1.67 -15.35
CA LEU A 126 -17.22 0.46 -15.98
C LEU A 126 -18.72 0.28 -15.70
N MET A 127 -19.29 1.04 -14.76
CA MET A 127 -20.70 1.00 -14.43
C MET A 127 -21.51 1.75 -15.49
N ARG A 128 -22.46 1.05 -16.12
CA ARG A 128 -23.29 1.59 -17.21
C ARG A 128 -24.51 2.38 -16.73
N ASP A 129 -24.93 2.13 -15.49
CA ASP A 129 -26.12 2.73 -14.90
C ASP A 129 -25.95 2.82 -13.37
N ASP A 130 -26.49 3.88 -12.78
CA ASP A 130 -26.50 4.13 -11.34
C ASP A 130 -27.54 3.27 -10.59
N SER A 131 -28.23 2.36 -11.30
CA SER A 131 -29.20 1.40 -10.73
C SER A 131 -28.57 0.36 -9.81
N VAL A 132 -27.24 0.22 -9.79
CA VAL A 132 -26.55 -0.63 -8.82
C VAL A 132 -26.77 -0.07 -7.41
N LYS A 133 -27.34 -0.92 -6.52
CA LYS A 133 -27.55 -0.55 -5.13
C LYS A 133 -26.23 -0.09 -4.51
N LYS A 134 -26.23 1.13 -3.95
CA LYS A 134 -25.03 1.77 -3.34
C LYS A 134 -24.31 0.85 -2.34
N PHE A 135 -25.07 0.04 -1.60
CA PHE A 135 -24.52 -0.95 -0.68
C PHE A 135 -23.76 -2.08 -1.39
N SER A 136 -24.35 -2.68 -2.42
CA SER A 136 -23.71 -3.74 -3.22
C SER A 136 -22.45 -3.24 -3.90
N PHE A 137 -22.49 -2.03 -4.45
CA PHE A 137 -21.29 -1.43 -5.03
C PHE A 137 -20.20 -1.20 -3.99
N GLY A 138 -20.57 -0.65 -2.83
CA GLY A 138 -19.61 -0.46 -1.72
C GLY A 138 -18.97 -1.76 -1.25
N LEU A 139 -19.75 -2.84 -1.14
CA LEU A 139 -19.22 -4.16 -0.80
C LEU A 139 -18.19 -4.64 -1.83
N ILE A 140 -18.47 -4.50 -3.13
CA ILE A 140 -17.53 -4.86 -4.20
C ILE A 140 -16.22 -4.08 -4.09
N ILE A 141 -16.29 -2.78 -3.79
CA ILE A 141 -15.09 -1.95 -3.63
C ILE A 141 -14.25 -2.37 -2.41
N VAL A 142 -14.88 -2.68 -1.26
CA VAL A 142 -14.14 -3.22 -0.09
C VAL A 142 -13.47 -4.54 -0.46
N MET A 143 -14.19 -5.46 -1.09
CA MET A 143 -13.64 -6.76 -1.48
C MET A 143 -12.51 -6.62 -2.50
N ALA A 144 -12.58 -5.66 -3.41
CA ALA A 144 -11.48 -5.36 -4.34
C ALA A 144 -10.26 -4.78 -3.60
N GLY A 145 -10.47 -3.92 -2.61
CA GLY A 145 -9.43 -3.43 -1.70
C GLY A 145 -8.70 -4.55 -0.98
N LEU A 146 -9.45 -5.49 -0.39
CA LEU A 146 -8.91 -6.70 0.23
C LEU A 146 -8.21 -7.62 -0.78
N GLY A 147 -8.66 -7.64 -2.04
CA GLY A 147 -7.97 -8.36 -3.12
C GLY A 147 -6.58 -7.78 -3.41
N PHE A 148 -6.41 -6.46 -3.33
CA PHE A 148 -5.09 -5.84 -3.36
C PHE A 148 -4.28 -6.19 -2.11
N GLY A 149 -4.93 -6.27 -0.94
CA GLY A 149 -4.36 -6.78 0.32
C GLY A 149 -3.74 -8.14 0.17
N ALA A 150 -4.55 -9.10 -0.27
CA ALA A 150 -4.10 -10.46 -0.54
C ALA A 150 -2.98 -10.52 -1.58
N LEU A 151 -2.97 -9.64 -2.60
CA LEU A 151 -1.86 -9.56 -3.55
C LEU A 151 -0.56 -9.11 -2.88
N ASN A 152 -0.62 -8.17 -1.93
CA ASN A 152 0.54 -7.77 -1.13
C ASN A 152 1.07 -8.94 -0.30
N GLU A 153 0.19 -9.65 0.41
CA GLU A 153 0.57 -10.84 1.19
C GLU A 153 1.20 -11.94 0.32
N ILE A 154 0.74 -12.11 -0.92
CA ILE A 154 1.35 -13.06 -1.87
C ILE A 154 2.78 -12.62 -2.23
N VAL A 155 3.02 -11.32 -2.38
CA VAL A 155 4.37 -10.78 -2.66
C VAL A 155 5.28 -10.99 -1.44
N GLU A 156 4.80 -10.70 -0.23
CA GLU A 156 5.56 -10.91 1.00
C GLU A 156 5.88 -12.38 1.22
N PHE A 157 4.90 -13.26 1.04
CA PHE A 157 5.13 -14.70 1.07
C PHE A 157 6.18 -15.14 0.04
N GLY A 158 6.14 -14.57 -1.17
CA GLY A 158 7.16 -14.79 -2.18
C GLY A 158 8.57 -14.39 -1.72
N ALA A 159 8.70 -13.25 -1.03
CA ALA A 159 9.97 -12.81 -0.45
C ALA A 159 10.46 -13.78 0.64
N THR A 160 9.58 -14.24 1.54
CA THR A 160 9.88 -15.24 2.57
C THR A 160 10.34 -16.58 2.00
N VAL A 161 9.81 -17.01 0.85
CA VAL A 161 10.25 -18.25 0.20
C VAL A 161 11.66 -18.13 -0.39
N VAL A 162 12.05 -16.93 -0.83
CA VAL A 162 13.35 -16.69 -1.49
C VAL A 162 14.45 -16.36 -0.49
N ILE A 163 14.12 -15.72 0.63
CA ILE A 163 15.09 -15.28 1.65
C ILE A 163 14.90 -16.09 2.93
N PRO A 164 15.95 -16.79 3.42
CA PRO A 164 15.86 -17.71 4.56
C PRO A 164 15.34 -17.08 5.88
N GLU A 165 15.55 -15.78 6.07
CA GLU A 165 15.03 -15.03 7.21
C GLU A 165 14.41 -13.71 6.72
N THR A 166 13.09 -13.57 6.85
CA THR A 166 12.38 -12.30 6.60
C THR A 166 11.80 -11.74 7.90
N GLY A 167 11.77 -10.41 8.00
CA GLY A 167 11.17 -9.71 9.14
C GLY A 167 9.64 -9.61 9.09
N VAL A 168 9.03 -10.02 7.98
CA VAL A 168 7.57 -10.01 7.74
C VAL A 168 7.06 -11.41 7.37
N GLY A 169 5.76 -11.62 7.57
CA GLY A 169 5.05 -12.87 7.27
C GLY A 169 4.78 -13.76 8.50
N GLY A 170 4.36 -15.00 8.23
CA GLY A 170 3.84 -15.91 9.24
C GLY A 170 2.35 -15.71 9.52
N TYR A 171 1.68 -16.76 9.99
CA TYR A 171 0.21 -16.79 10.07
C TYR A 171 -0.38 -15.60 10.84
N THR A 172 0.17 -15.28 12.01
CA THR A 172 -0.33 -14.18 12.84
C THR A 172 -0.11 -12.82 12.19
N ASN A 173 1.05 -12.55 11.58
CA ASN A 173 1.32 -11.26 10.94
C ASN A 173 0.35 -11.06 9.77
N THR A 174 0.35 -11.99 8.81
CA THR A 174 -0.54 -11.96 7.65
C THR A 174 -2.01 -11.84 8.04
N ALA A 175 -2.46 -12.51 9.10
CA ALA A 175 -3.84 -12.36 9.57
C ALA A 175 -4.13 -10.94 10.13
N LEU A 176 -3.19 -10.36 10.88
CA LEU A 176 -3.31 -8.99 11.39
C LEU A 176 -3.23 -7.94 10.28
N ASP A 177 -2.44 -8.22 9.25
CA ASP A 177 -2.28 -7.38 8.09
C ASP A 177 -3.59 -7.37 7.29
N LEU A 178 -4.17 -8.52 6.98
CA LEU A 178 -5.51 -8.59 6.35
C LEU A 178 -6.62 -7.92 7.16
N VAL A 179 -6.55 -7.95 8.50
CA VAL A 179 -7.47 -7.19 9.37
C VAL A 179 -7.24 -5.69 9.23
N SER A 180 -5.98 -5.26 9.14
CA SER A 180 -5.58 -3.86 8.95
C SER A 180 -6.00 -3.35 7.56
N ASP A 181 -5.89 -4.20 6.54
CA ASP A 181 -6.36 -3.95 5.18
C ASP A 181 -7.87 -3.69 5.18
N LEU A 182 -8.63 -4.51 5.92
CA LEU A 182 -10.07 -4.35 6.08
C LEU A 182 -10.43 -3.01 6.72
N VAL A 183 -9.70 -2.59 7.76
CA VAL A 183 -9.89 -1.28 8.40
C VAL A 183 -9.64 -0.15 7.39
N GLY A 184 -8.53 -0.22 6.63
CA GLY A 184 -8.23 0.73 5.56
C GLY A 184 -9.33 0.80 4.49
N ALA A 185 -9.80 -0.37 4.03
CA ALA A 185 -10.83 -0.48 2.99
C ALA A 185 -12.19 0.05 3.44
N ILE A 186 -12.63 -0.28 4.67
CA ILE A 186 -13.86 0.27 5.25
C ILE A 186 -13.74 1.79 5.38
N GLY A 187 -12.60 2.28 5.86
CA GLY A 187 -12.34 3.72 5.98
C GLY A 187 -12.49 4.44 4.63
N ALA A 188 -11.87 3.91 3.58
CA ALA A 188 -11.98 4.46 2.23
C ALA A 188 -13.44 4.52 1.74
N MET A 189 -14.23 3.49 2.05
CA MET A 189 -15.66 3.48 1.72
C MET A 189 -16.48 4.50 2.51
N VAL A 190 -16.19 4.68 3.80
CA VAL A 190 -16.83 5.72 4.62
C VAL A 190 -16.52 7.10 4.03
N TYR A 191 -15.26 7.34 3.66
CA TYR A 191 -14.84 8.59 3.00
C TYR A 191 -15.58 8.83 1.69
N LEU A 192 -15.67 7.82 0.81
CA LEU A 192 -16.41 7.93 -0.45
C LEU A 192 -17.89 8.23 -0.20
N ARG A 193 -18.49 7.59 0.81
CA ARG A 193 -19.90 7.82 1.17
C ARG A 193 -20.13 9.25 1.64
N VAL A 194 -19.30 9.76 2.54
CA VAL A 194 -19.41 11.15 3.03
C VAL A 194 -19.22 12.15 1.90
N ARG A 195 -18.28 11.91 0.98
CA ARG A 195 -18.03 12.80 -0.16
C ARG A 195 -19.16 12.76 -1.20
N SER A 196 -19.81 11.61 -1.39
CA SER A 196 -20.95 11.44 -2.32
C SER A 196 -22.28 12.02 -1.82
N ILE A 197 -22.34 12.46 -0.56
CA ILE A 197 -23.51 13.12 0.05
C ILE A 197 -23.47 14.65 -0.18
N LYS A 198 -22.35 15.18 -0.67
CA LYS A 198 -22.27 16.55 -1.20
C LYS A 198 -22.49 16.55 -2.70
#